data_AF-A0A2R7LJE2-F1
#
_entry.id   AF-A0A2R7LJE2-F1
#
_cell.length_a   1.000
_cell.length_b   1.000
_cell.length_c   1.000
_cell.angle_alpha   90.00
_cell.angle_beta   90.00
_cell.angle_gamma   90.00
#
_symmetry.space_group_name_H-M   'P 1'
#
loop_
_entity.id
_entity.type
_entity.pdbx_description
1 polymer ?
#
loop_
_entity_poly.entity_id
_entity_poly.type
_entity_poly.pdbx_seq_one_letter_code
_entity_poly.pdbx_strand_id
1 'polypeptide(L)' 'LTHKIVGKISWSAVPGLVYIDLPENTSDKYVTCIKVTLDAPIKLYRGQGGFLTN' A
#
# COMPACT_ATOMS: atom_id res chain seq x y z
N LEU A 1 -12.59 -0.44 -7.35
CA LEU A 1 -11.75 -1.36 -6.55
C LEU A 1 -11.61 -0.76 -5.18
N THR A 2 -11.99 -1.51 -4.16
CA THR A 2 -11.89 -1.06 -2.77
C THR A 2 -10.44 -1.22 -2.32
N HIS A 3 -9.93 -0.25 -1.58
CA HIS A 3 -8.62 -0.35 -0.93
C HIS A 3 -8.77 -0.11 0.57
N LYS A 4 -7.88 -0.68 1.36
CA LYS A 4 -7.82 -0.46 2.81
C LYS A 4 -6.39 -0.24 3.28
N ILE A 5 -6.23 0.63 4.27
CA ILE A 5 -4.96 0.87 4.93
C ILE A 5 -4.90 -0.02 6.18
N VAL A 6 -3.85 -0.82 6.31
CA VAL A 6 -3.64 -1.74 7.43
C VAL A 6 -2.29 -1.44 8.10
N GLY A 7 -2.22 -1.61 9.41
CA GLY A 7 -0.99 -1.45 10.18
C GLY A 7 -0.51 0.00 10.33
N LYS A 8 -1.33 0.99 9.93
CA LYS A 8 -1.04 2.40 10.17
C LYS A 8 -1.37 2.76 11.62
N ILE A 9 -0.35 3.14 12.37
CA ILE A 9 -0.53 3.74 13.69
C ILE A 9 -0.67 5.26 13.53
N SER A 10 -1.68 5.85 14.18
CA SER A 10 -2.07 7.25 14.02
C SER A 10 -0.94 8.24 14.30
N TRP A 11 -0.12 7.97 15.31
CA TRP A 11 1.01 8.82 15.72
C TRP A 11 2.32 8.52 15.00
N SER A 12 2.42 7.42 14.24
CA SER A 12 3.68 7.06 13.58
C SER A 12 3.93 7.91 12.34
N ALA A 13 5.19 8.22 12.03
CA ALA A 13 5.55 8.78 10.72
C ALA A 13 5.62 7.70 9.61
N VAL A 14 5.65 6.42 9.99
CA VAL A 14 5.74 5.29 9.07
C VAL A 14 4.36 5.07 8.42
N PRO A 15 4.29 4.95 7.09
CA PRO A 15 3.03 4.63 6.41
C PRO A 15 2.60 3.20 6.72
N GLY A 16 1.28 2.97 6.69
CA GLY A 16 0.74 1.62 6.71
C GLY A 16 0.85 0.97 5.33
N LEU A 17 0.32 -0.25 5.23
CA LEU A 17 0.21 -0.98 3.97
C LEU A 17 -1.15 -0.71 3.32
N VAL A 18 -1.13 -0.39 2.02
CA VAL A 18 -2.34 -0.28 1.21
C VAL A 18 -2.61 -1.63 0.57
N TYR A 19 -3.74 -2.24 0.93
CA TYR A 19 -4.25 -3.45 0.29
C TYR A 19 -5.28 -3.07 -0.76
N ILE A 20 -5.17 -3.66 -1.94
CA ILE A 20 -6.12 -3.51 -3.05
C ILE A 20 -6.72 -4.88 -3.30
N ASP A 21 -8.03 -5.01 -3.13
CA ASP A 21 -8.71 -6.27 -3.37
C ASP A 21 -8.92 -6.44 -4.89
N LEU A 22 -8.46 -7.57 -5.43
CA LEU A 22 -8.62 -7.94 -6.84
C LEU A 22 -9.74 -8.98 -6.97
N PRO A 23 -10.59 -8.90 -8.01
CA PRO A 23 -11.54 -9.97 -8.32
C PRO A 23 -10.81 -11.29 -8.60
N GLU A 24 -11.31 -12.39 -8.02
CA GLU A 24 -10.65 -13.71 -8.10
C GLU A 24 -10.36 -14.18 -9.53
N ASN A 25 -11.23 -13.83 -10.47
CA ASN A 25 -11.14 -14.24 -11.87
C ASN A 25 -10.28 -13.32 -12.76
N THR A 26 -9.64 -12.29 -12.19
CA THR A 26 -8.84 -11.30 -12.96
C THR A 26 -7.33 -11.49 -12.85
N SER A 27 -6.89 -12.42 -12.00
CA SER A 27 -5.48 -12.76 -11.87
C SER A 27 -5.02 -13.60 -13.05
N ASP A 28 -3.98 -13.16 -13.74
CA ASP A 28 -3.32 -13.95 -14.78
C ASP A 28 -2.51 -15.09 -14.14
N LYS A 29 -2.37 -16.20 -14.87
CA LYS A 29 -1.64 -17.39 -14.41
C LYS A 29 -0.17 -17.12 -14.11
N TYR A 30 0.43 -16.16 -14.80
CA TYR A 30 1.87 -15.90 -14.73
C TYR A 30 2.16 -14.54 -14.10
N VAL A 31 1.53 -13.46 -14.59
CA VAL A 31 1.81 -12.09 -14.12
C VAL A 31 0.56 -11.21 -14.23
N THR A 32 0.16 -10.61 -13.11
CA THR A 32 -0.93 -9.62 -13.09
C THR A 32 -0.37 -8.21 -13.05
N CYS A 33 -0.74 -7.37 -14.02
CA CYS A 33 -0.37 -5.95 -14.07
C CYS A 33 -1.53 -5.07 -13.60
N ILE A 34 -1.25 -4.12 -12.70
CA ILE A 34 -2.26 -3.21 -12.15
C ILE A 34 -1.84 -1.77 -12.47
N LYS A 35 -2.73 -1.01 -13.09
CA LYS A 35 -2.57 0.45 -13.24
C LYS A 35 -3.25 1.14 -12.05
N VAL A 36 -2.47 1.91 -11.30
CA VAL A 36 -2.99 2.74 -10.20
C VAL A 36 -2.95 4.21 -10.63
N THR A 37 -4.08 4.90 -10.47
CA THR A 37 -4.15 6.36 -10.66
C THR A 37 -4.15 7.00 -9.28
N LEU A 38 -3.29 7.98 -9.07
CA LEU A 38 -3.16 8.71 -7.81
C LEU A 38 -3.68 10.13 -8.00
N ASP A 39 -4.41 10.64 -7.00
CA ASP A 39 -4.91 12.02 -7.02
C ASP A 39 -3.78 13.06 -6.84
N ALA A 40 -2.61 12.60 -6.35
CA ALA A 40 -1.43 13.42 -6.11
C ALA A 40 -0.14 12.68 -6.53
N PRO A 41 0.99 13.39 -6.71
CA PRO A 41 2.28 12.76 -6.99
C PRO A 41 2.67 11.72 -5.95
N ILE A 42 3.30 10.63 -6.42
CA ILE A 42 3.72 9.54 -5.53
C ILE A 42 4.76 10.03 -4.52
N LYS A 43 4.50 9.77 -3.24
CA LYS A 43 5.44 10.04 -2.13
C LYS A 43 5.98 8.72 -1.60
N LEU A 44 7.20 8.38 -2.00
CA LEU A 44 7.87 7.18 -1.54
C LEU A 44 8.40 7.37 -0.12
N TYR A 45 8.02 6.48 0.79
CA TYR A 45 8.66 6.39 2.09
C TYR A 45 10.08 5.84 1.92
N ARG A 46 11.08 6.60 2.35
CA ARG A 46 12.51 6.27 2.25
C ARG A 46 13.18 6.07 3.62
N GLY A 47 12.39 5.97 4.70
CA GLY A 47 12.93 5.81 6.05
C GLY A 47 13.38 4.38 6.34
N GLN A 48 14.03 4.17 7.48
CA GLN A 48 14.33 2.83 8.00
C GLN A 48 13.04 2.13 8.48
N GLY A 49 12.99 0.81 8.31
CA GLY A 49 11.87 -0.01 8.78
C GLY A 49 11.86 -0.12 10.31
N GLY A 50 10.67 -0.03 10.92
CA GLY A 50 10.49 -0.04 12.37
C GLY A 50 10.55 1.37 12.98
N PHE A 51 9.43 1.85 13.52
CA PHE A 51 9.41 3.02 14.40
C PHE A 51 9.29 2.52 15.84
N LEU A 52 10.43 2.13 16.41
CA LEU A 52 10.59 1.90 17.84
C LEU A 52 11.57 2.94 18.35
N THR A 53 11.05 4.09 18.77
CA THR A 53 11.84 5.04 19.55
C THR A 53 11.80 4.57 21.00
N ASN A 54 12.98 4.23 21.54
CA ASN A 54 13.18 4.05 22.99
C ASN A 54 13.08 5.40 23.70
#